data_AF-A0A4R7JGB5-F1
#
_entry.id   AF-A0A4R7JGB5-F1
#
_cell.length_a   1.000
_cell.length_b   1.000
_cell.length_c   1.000
_cell.angle_alpha   90.00
_cell.angle_beta   90.00
_cell.angle_gamma   90.00
#
_symmetry.space_group_name_H-M   'P 1'
#
loop_
_entity.id
_entity.type
_entity.pdbx_description
1 polymer ?
#
loop_
_entity_poly.entity_id
_entity_poly.type
_entity_poly.pdbx_seq_one_letter_code
_entity_poly.pdbx_strand_id
1 'polypeptide(L)'
;MGRNTRKRRTPLATKIVAGAAALAVGGGGLVWANFYASAHEEHGGHNRTRSAAAQVATIDCPDVGQQIRDVPDRARGEVDGELATMDSQITDAYQRLATTRRAQAGDAQFVGNSILGPLKERRKAIIDRIQLEINRAGGRADDDLDELAGCQGRPADQTQNGGGQNGGDGQSGGDGQDGGNQNGDGQNQDDNGNGVAGPVADDFIDINDVQPNSRNSRNGLAANGDGGSTGTFTTECGVNENNLFNSDNLIAAPGVDNGAHHTHDYVGNQDNDAFSSDQDLAAADTSCQNQGDKSTYYWPVLRLQDGTQEFDAGDQGGGAEGNIGKILKPAQAEIKFVGSRQGDVVAMPKFLRVITGDAKSFTNGDANANTSWSCSGFEDRQVTDKYPLCPEGSQVLRTINFQSCWDGQNIDSANHRDHMAFVQEDGSCANGFQAVPQLQIRLAYDIPAPTVENGQVQNPYAVDSFPEQLHKPITDHNDFINVMDEDLMNEVVDCINRGEDCR
;
A
#
# COMPACT_ATOMS: atom_id res chain seq x y z
N MET A 1 15.55 32.59 -46.63
CA MET A 1 16.61 31.57 -46.57
C MET A 1 16.00 30.32 -45.96
N GLY A 2 15.55 29.38 -46.80
CA GLY A 2 15.02 28.10 -46.33
C GLY A 2 16.11 27.05 -46.31
N ARG A 3 16.20 26.27 -45.23
CA ARG A 3 16.94 25.02 -45.20
C ARG A 3 16.14 23.93 -44.49
N ASN A 4 15.79 22.93 -45.30
CA ASN A 4 15.35 21.60 -44.91
C ASN A 4 16.43 20.87 -44.10
N THR A 5 16.01 20.10 -43.10
CA THR A 5 16.73 18.89 -42.67
C THR A 5 15.74 17.75 -42.44
N ARG A 6 16.09 16.60 -43.02
CA ARG A 6 15.28 15.40 -43.23
C ARG A 6 15.21 14.52 -41.98
N LYS A 7 14.01 14.00 -41.68
CA LYS A 7 13.80 12.79 -40.87
C LYS A 7 14.37 11.56 -41.62
N ARG A 8 15.17 10.73 -40.94
CA ARG A 8 15.56 9.38 -41.40
C ARG A 8 14.77 8.35 -40.59
N ARG A 9 13.90 7.62 -41.28
CA ARG A 9 13.36 6.32 -40.86
C ARG A 9 14.34 5.23 -41.28
N THR A 10 14.59 4.24 -40.43
CA THR A 10 15.27 2.98 -40.78
C THR A 10 14.24 1.84 -40.84
N PRO A 11 14.34 0.91 -41.80
CA PRO A 11 13.32 -0.10 -42.07
C PRO A 11 13.59 -1.45 -41.39
N LEU A 12 12.52 -2.24 -41.28
CA LEU A 12 12.49 -3.64 -40.87
C LEU A 12 13.08 -4.61 -41.94
N ALA A 13 13.41 -5.81 -41.45
CA ALA A 13 13.77 -7.07 -42.14
C ALA A 13 15.25 -7.24 -42.53
N THR A 14 15.96 -8.28 -42.06
CA THR A 14 15.81 -9.64 -42.60
C THR A 14 16.33 -10.73 -41.64
N LYS A 15 15.62 -11.86 -41.62
CA LYS A 15 15.81 -13.12 -40.90
C LYS A 15 17.06 -13.90 -41.33
N ILE A 16 17.70 -14.64 -40.43
CA ILE A 16 18.23 -16.00 -40.68
C ILE A 16 17.96 -16.90 -39.48
N VAL A 17 17.48 -18.10 -39.81
CA VAL A 17 17.08 -19.24 -38.97
C VAL A 17 18.26 -20.20 -38.83
N ALA A 18 18.44 -20.80 -37.63
CA ALA A 18 18.59 -22.24 -37.38
C ALA A 18 19.52 -22.53 -36.18
N GLY A 19 18.98 -23.21 -35.18
CA GLY A 19 19.73 -23.75 -34.05
C GLY A 19 18.78 -24.39 -33.03
N ALA A 20 18.08 -25.44 -33.45
CA ALA A 20 17.23 -26.23 -32.56
C ALA A 20 18.09 -26.96 -31.52
N ALA A 21 17.89 -26.64 -30.24
CA ALA A 21 18.17 -27.54 -29.13
C ALA A 21 16.89 -27.61 -28.30
N ALA A 22 16.11 -28.66 -28.56
CA ALA A 22 14.99 -29.04 -27.73
C ALA A 22 15.53 -29.54 -26.39
N LEU A 23 15.37 -28.73 -25.34
CA LEU A 23 15.35 -29.22 -23.96
C LEU A 23 13.91 -29.12 -23.48
N ALA A 24 13.23 -30.27 -23.54
CA ALA A 24 12.03 -30.51 -22.79
C ALA A 24 12.40 -30.54 -21.30
N VAL A 25 12.16 -29.43 -20.61
CA VAL A 25 11.88 -29.37 -19.17
C VAL A 25 10.46 -28.78 -19.15
N GLY A 26 9.41 -29.60 -19.20
CA GLY A 26 9.02 -30.39 -18.05
C GLY A 26 8.35 -29.44 -17.08
N GLY A 27 7.02 -29.36 -17.14
CA GLY A 27 6.22 -28.46 -16.30
C GLY A 27 6.61 -28.56 -14.84
N GLY A 28 7.23 -27.49 -14.32
CA GLY A 28 7.42 -27.29 -12.90
C GLY A 28 6.21 -26.55 -12.37
N GLY A 29 5.26 -27.30 -11.80
CA GLY A 29 4.30 -26.71 -10.88
C GLY A 29 5.07 -26.07 -9.73
N LEU A 30 4.82 -24.78 -9.48
CA LEU A 30 5.37 -24.08 -8.34
C LEU A 30 4.75 -24.68 -7.08
N VAL A 31 5.53 -25.49 -6.36
CA VAL A 31 5.15 -25.94 -5.02
C VAL A 31 5.44 -24.78 -4.07
N TRP A 32 4.39 -24.08 -3.67
CA TRP A 32 4.40 -23.09 -2.60
C TRP A 32 4.60 -23.78 -1.25
N ALA A 33 5.82 -23.74 -0.71
CA ALA A 33 6.08 -24.18 0.66
C ALA A 33 6.00 -22.98 1.61
N ASN A 34 4.83 -22.76 2.20
CA ASN A 34 4.71 -21.88 3.37
C ASN A 34 5.46 -22.52 4.54
N PHE A 35 6.55 -21.88 4.99
CA PHE A 35 7.35 -22.36 6.14
C PHE A 35 6.82 -21.91 7.51
N TYR A 36 5.65 -21.28 7.57
CA TYR A 36 4.96 -20.94 8.82
C TYR A 36 3.93 -22.02 9.17
N ALA A 37 4.40 -23.17 9.63
CA ALA A 37 3.56 -24.17 10.29
C ALA A 37 4.05 -24.33 11.73
N SER A 38 3.58 -23.47 12.62
CA SER A 38 3.66 -23.71 14.07
C SER A 38 2.63 -24.78 14.42
N ALA A 39 2.98 -26.05 14.25
CA ALA A 39 2.13 -27.16 14.70
C ALA A 39 1.99 -27.13 16.23
N HIS A 40 0.79 -26.81 16.72
CA HIS A 40 0.41 -26.96 18.12
C HIS A 40 0.12 -28.44 18.38
N GLU A 41 0.98 -29.12 19.14
CA GLU A 41 0.66 -30.44 19.69
C GLU A 41 0.82 -30.42 21.22
N GLU A 42 -0.27 -30.79 21.89
CA GLU A 42 -0.31 -31.00 23.33
C GLU A 42 0.47 -32.26 23.74
N HIS A 43 1.24 -32.11 24.84
CA HIS A 43 1.86 -33.12 25.70
C HIS A 43 3.15 -33.84 25.25
N GLY A 44 4.19 -33.69 26.09
CA GLY A 44 5.29 -34.65 26.22
C GLY A 44 6.66 -33.99 26.33
N GLY A 45 7.07 -33.63 27.55
CA GLY A 45 8.29 -32.89 27.81
C GLY A 45 9.57 -33.60 27.37
N HIS A 46 10.38 -32.92 26.55
CA HIS A 46 11.84 -33.04 26.51
C HIS A 46 12.46 -31.72 26.07
N ASN A 47 13.52 -31.34 26.79
CA ASN A 47 14.27 -30.10 26.75
C ASN A 47 14.73 -29.73 25.32
N ARG A 48 13.94 -28.95 24.58
CA ARG A 48 14.32 -28.34 23.30
C ARG A 48 14.87 -26.94 23.58
N THR A 49 16.13 -26.85 23.96
CA THR A 49 16.93 -25.65 23.64
C THR A 49 17.32 -25.73 22.16
N ARG A 50 16.32 -25.76 21.27
CA ARG A 50 16.51 -25.42 19.86
C ARG A 50 16.33 -23.92 19.78
N SER A 51 17.32 -23.23 19.27
CA SER A 51 17.33 -21.80 18.97
C SER A 51 16.13 -21.40 18.12
N ALA A 52 14.99 -21.19 18.77
CA ALA A 52 13.91 -20.35 18.29
C ALA A 52 14.34 -18.89 18.51
N ALA A 53 15.43 -18.49 17.84
CA ALA A 53 15.51 -17.08 17.46
C ALA A 53 14.26 -16.87 16.61
N ALA A 54 13.29 -16.12 17.14
CA ALA A 54 12.08 -15.78 16.42
C ALA A 54 12.51 -15.37 15.01
N GLN A 55 12.13 -16.16 14.00
CA GLN A 55 12.60 -15.93 12.65
C GLN A 55 12.05 -14.56 12.24
N VAL A 56 12.94 -13.59 12.08
CA VAL A 56 12.59 -12.25 11.64
C VAL A 56 11.93 -12.41 10.27
N ALA A 57 10.65 -12.08 10.20
CA ALA A 57 9.85 -12.21 9.00
C ALA A 57 9.92 -10.96 8.14
N THR A 58 10.07 -9.79 8.76
CA THR A 58 10.15 -8.50 8.07
C THR A 58 11.05 -7.50 8.80
N ILE A 59 11.26 -6.35 8.16
CA ILE A 59 11.98 -5.19 8.67
C ILE A 59 10.97 -4.10 9.01
N ASP A 60 11.08 -3.54 10.20
CA ASP A 60 10.25 -2.46 10.72
C ASP A 60 11.14 -1.23 10.94
N CYS A 61 10.84 -0.15 10.22
CA CYS A 61 11.58 1.10 10.28
C CYS A 61 10.60 2.24 10.58
N PRO A 62 10.93 3.18 11.48
CA PRO A 62 10.11 4.37 11.68
C PRO A 62 9.92 5.15 10.39
N ASP A 63 8.69 5.59 10.11
CA ASP A 63 8.36 6.37 8.93
C ASP A 63 8.75 7.84 9.15
N VAL A 64 9.77 8.30 8.41
CA VAL A 64 10.29 9.66 8.51
C VAL A 64 9.32 10.67 7.88
N GLY A 65 8.65 10.32 6.78
CA GLY A 65 7.71 11.20 6.10
C GLY A 65 6.52 11.57 6.99
N GLN A 66 6.07 10.63 7.85
CA GLN A 66 5.00 10.88 8.82
C GLN A 66 5.39 11.84 9.96
N GLN A 67 6.69 12.01 10.24
CA GLN A 67 7.17 12.89 11.31
C GLN A 67 7.48 14.31 10.84
N ILE A 68 7.73 14.50 9.54
CA ILE A 68 8.05 15.80 8.97
C ILE A 68 6.78 16.65 8.87
N ARG A 69 6.75 17.79 9.57
CA ARG A 69 5.58 18.71 9.59
C ARG A 69 5.72 19.89 8.64
N ASP A 70 6.92 20.47 8.56
CA ASP A 70 7.16 21.72 7.84
C ASP A 70 8.26 21.56 6.78
N VAL A 71 7.86 21.46 5.51
CA VAL A 71 8.78 21.47 4.36
C VAL A 71 8.47 22.69 3.49
N PRO A 72 9.44 23.62 3.31
CA PRO A 72 9.25 24.73 2.38
C PRO A 72 8.95 24.22 0.98
N ASP A 73 8.02 24.85 0.26
CA ASP A 73 7.57 24.39 -1.07
C ASP A 73 8.72 24.13 -2.06
N ARG A 74 9.79 24.93 -1.98
CA ARG A 74 10.97 24.77 -2.84
C ARG A 74 11.83 23.53 -2.56
N ALA A 75 11.65 22.88 -1.41
CA ALA A 75 12.36 21.65 -1.03
C ALA A 75 11.47 20.40 -1.10
N ARG A 76 10.15 20.52 -1.25
CA ARG A 76 9.22 19.37 -1.21
C ARG A 76 9.67 18.24 -2.14
N GLY A 77 9.84 18.53 -3.43
CA GLY A 77 10.27 17.49 -4.38
C GLY A 77 11.66 16.88 -4.12
N GLU A 78 12.58 17.62 -3.48
CA GLU A 78 13.89 17.04 -3.07
C GLU A 78 13.68 16.09 -1.88
N VAL A 79 12.91 16.52 -0.87
CA VAL A 79 12.57 15.72 0.31
C VAL A 79 11.78 14.46 -0.07
N ASP A 80 10.79 14.57 -0.95
CA ASP A 80 9.98 13.44 -1.42
C ASP A 80 10.86 12.40 -2.14
N GLY A 81 11.81 12.86 -2.97
CA GLY A 81 12.79 11.99 -3.63
C GLY A 81 13.73 11.28 -2.65
N GLU A 82 14.14 11.95 -1.58
CA GLU A 82 14.94 11.35 -0.52
C GLU A 82 14.15 10.33 0.31
N LEU A 83 12.87 10.60 0.60
CA LEU A 83 11.97 9.65 1.25
C LEU A 83 11.73 8.40 0.40
N ALA A 84 11.49 8.55 -0.91
CA ALA A 84 11.35 7.42 -1.83
C ALA A 84 12.65 6.59 -1.92
N THR A 85 13.81 7.26 -1.92
CA THR A 85 15.12 6.59 -1.84
C THR A 85 15.26 5.78 -0.54
N MET A 86 14.70 6.29 0.56
CA MET A 86 14.69 5.59 1.84
C MET A 86 13.87 4.30 1.78
N ASP A 87 12.70 4.34 1.16
CA ASP A 87 11.83 3.17 0.99
C ASP A 87 12.48 2.09 0.15
N SER A 88 13.14 2.48 -0.96
CA SER A 88 13.94 1.55 -1.76
C SER A 88 15.03 0.84 -0.94
N GLN A 89 15.66 1.53 0.01
CA GLN A 89 16.66 0.89 0.89
C GLN A 89 16.06 -0.12 1.86
N ILE A 90 14.83 0.11 2.32
CA ILE A 90 14.09 -0.83 3.18
C ILE A 90 13.74 -2.08 2.37
N THR A 91 13.19 -1.89 1.17
CA THR A 91 12.88 -2.97 0.24
C THR A 91 14.11 -3.83 -0.07
N ASP A 92 15.25 -3.22 -0.42
CA ASP A 92 16.52 -3.92 -0.65
C ASP A 92 16.97 -4.73 0.58
N ALA A 93 16.84 -4.15 1.77
CA ALA A 93 17.20 -4.81 3.02
C ALA A 93 16.27 -6.00 3.31
N TYR A 94 14.97 -5.86 3.02
CA TYR A 94 13.99 -6.94 3.14
C TYR A 94 14.27 -8.06 2.15
N GLN A 95 14.55 -7.77 0.88
CA GLN A 95 14.93 -8.78 -0.10
C GLN A 95 16.19 -9.54 0.34
N ARG A 96 17.17 -8.84 0.92
CA ARG A 96 18.35 -9.48 1.52
C ARG A 96 17.98 -10.35 2.72
N LEU A 97 17.08 -9.90 3.59
CA LEU A 97 16.55 -10.72 4.69
C LEU A 97 15.88 -12.00 4.15
N ALA A 98 15.02 -11.86 3.15
CA ALA A 98 14.27 -12.95 2.54
C ALA A 98 15.19 -14.01 1.88
N THR A 99 16.25 -13.58 1.19
CA THR A 99 17.16 -14.47 0.45
C THR A 99 18.29 -15.08 1.30
N THR A 100 18.52 -14.58 2.52
CA THR A 100 19.63 -15.02 3.38
C THR A 100 19.21 -15.89 4.57
N ARG A 101 18.01 -16.49 4.55
CA ARG A 101 17.47 -17.27 5.68
C ARG A 101 18.41 -18.39 6.17
N ARG A 102 19.13 -19.05 5.27
CA ARG A 102 20.13 -20.08 5.63
C ARG A 102 21.32 -19.51 6.41
N ALA A 103 21.79 -18.31 6.06
CA ALA A 103 22.87 -17.64 6.80
C ALA A 103 22.42 -17.19 8.19
N GLN A 104 21.16 -16.77 8.33
CA GLN A 104 20.57 -16.39 9.63
C GLN A 104 20.51 -17.57 10.61
N ALA A 105 20.22 -18.78 10.12
CA ALA A 105 20.18 -19.98 10.95
C ALA A 105 21.55 -20.35 11.56
N GLY A 106 22.65 -19.90 10.95
CA GLY A 106 24.01 -20.15 11.41
C GLY A 106 24.61 -19.05 12.28
N ASP A 107 24.01 -17.85 12.32
CA ASP A 107 24.52 -16.70 13.06
C ASP A 107 23.35 -15.82 13.56
N ALA A 108 23.10 -15.87 14.88
CA ALA A 108 22.05 -15.10 15.53
C ALA A 108 22.27 -13.57 15.45
N GLN A 109 23.48 -13.10 15.13
CA GLN A 109 23.80 -11.69 14.95
C GLN A 109 23.81 -11.26 13.48
N PHE A 110 23.60 -12.18 12.54
CA PHE A 110 23.68 -11.90 11.10
C PHE A 110 22.74 -10.76 10.68
N VAL A 111 21.48 -10.82 11.12
CA VAL A 111 20.46 -9.81 10.78
C VAL A 111 20.90 -8.43 11.28
N GLY A 112 21.36 -8.34 12.53
CA GLY A 112 21.85 -7.10 13.12
C GLY A 112 23.06 -6.54 12.37
N ASN A 113 24.10 -7.36 12.16
CA ASN A 113 25.38 -6.91 11.62
C ASN A 113 25.38 -6.68 10.10
N SER A 114 24.66 -7.52 9.35
CA SER A 114 24.73 -7.55 7.90
C SER A 114 23.57 -6.85 7.21
N ILE A 115 22.45 -6.64 7.90
CA ILE A 115 21.22 -6.06 7.34
C ILE A 115 20.87 -4.76 8.07
N LEU A 116 20.52 -4.83 9.35
CA LEU A 116 19.98 -3.68 10.09
C LEU A 116 21.03 -2.58 10.35
N GLY A 117 22.27 -2.95 10.68
CA GLY A 117 23.37 -2.00 10.87
C GLY A 117 23.65 -1.17 9.61
N PRO A 118 23.95 -1.81 8.45
CA PRO A 118 24.12 -1.08 7.20
C PRO A 118 22.90 -0.26 6.77
N LEU A 119 21.68 -0.77 7.00
CA LEU A 119 20.44 -0.03 6.72
C LEU A 119 20.35 1.25 7.54
N LYS A 120 20.64 1.16 8.85
CA LYS A 120 20.65 2.34 9.74
C LYS A 120 21.60 3.43 9.26
N GLU A 121 22.83 3.07 8.89
CA GLU A 121 23.82 4.06 8.42
C GLU A 121 23.39 4.74 7.11
N ARG A 122 22.78 3.98 6.18
CA ARG A 122 22.27 4.53 4.93
C ARG A 122 21.06 5.44 5.16
N ARG A 123 20.12 5.03 6.02
CA ARG A 123 18.96 5.83 6.42
C ARG A 123 19.39 7.13 7.09
N LYS A 124 20.36 7.07 8.00
CA LYS A 124 20.93 8.29 8.61
C LYS A 124 21.46 9.26 7.56
N ALA A 125 22.20 8.76 6.57
CA ALA A 125 22.73 9.62 5.51
C ALA A 125 21.63 10.27 4.65
N ILE A 126 20.45 9.66 4.51
CA ILE A 126 19.28 10.28 3.86
C ILE A 126 18.66 11.33 4.77
N ILE A 127 18.45 11.01 6.05
CA ILE A 127 17.90 11.95 7.03
C ILE A 127 18.76 13.21 7.13
N ASP A 128 20.09 13.07 7.17
CA ASP A 128 21.03 14.19 7.13
C ASP A 128 20.85 15.07 5.87
N ARG A 129 20.49 14.47 4.72
CA ARG A 129 20.22 15.21 3.47
C ARG A 129 18.88 15.94 3.51
N ILE A 130 17.82 15.27 3.95
CA ILE A 130 16.50 15.88 4.16
C ILE A 130 16.62 17.12 5.07
N GLN A 131 17.29 16.98 6.21
CA GLN A 131 17.53 18.09 7.12
C GLN A 131 18.28 19.24 6.44
N LEU A 132 19.30 18.92 5.64
CA LEU A 132 20.09 19.90 4.91
C LEU A 132 19.27 20.64 3.83
N GLU A 133 18.41 19.94 3.10
CA GLU A 133 17.54 20.49 2.06
C GLU A 133 16.51 21.44 2.66
N ILE A 134 15.83 21.03 3.72
CA ILE A 134 14.90 21.89 4.48
C ILE A 134 15.61 23.15 4.97
N ASN A 135 16.79 23.01 5.58
CA ASN A 135 17.56 24.13 6.12
C ASN A 135 18.05 25.10 5.03
N ARG A 136 18.53 24.58 3.88
CA ARG A 136 18.88 25.40 2.70
C ARG A 136 17.65 26.10 2.11
N ALA A 137 16.50 25.44 2.22
CA ALA A 137 15.22 25.98 1.83
C ALA A 137 14.64 27.02 2.82
N GLY A 138 15.36 27.33 3.90
CA GLY A 138 14.98 28.36 4.86
C GLY A 138 13.90 27.88 5.84
N GLY A 139 13.57 26.59 5.81
CA GLY A 139 12.82 25.93 6.87
C GLY A 139 13.74 25.53 8.02
N ARG A 140 13.17 24.81 8.98
CA ARG A 140 13.90 24.19 10.08
C ARG A 140 13.44 22.75 10.20
N ALA A 141 14.34 21.82 9.93
CA ALA A 141 14.06 20.42 10.16
C ALA A 141 14.08 20.11 11.67
N ASP A 142 13.33 19.10 12.08
CA ASP A 142 13.31 18.66 13.47
C ASP A 142 14.66 18.01 13.85
N ASP A 143 15.13 18.34 15.05
CA ASP A 143 16.47 17.96 15.54
C ASP A 143 16.55 16.45 15.89
N ASP A 144 15.40 15.77 16.01
CA ASP A 144 15.24 14.36 16.44
C ASP A 144 15.02 13.37 15.29
N LEU A 145 14.96 13.83 14.03
CA LEU A 145 14.80 12.92 12.88
C LEU A 145 15.88 11.83 12.82
N ASP A 146 17.09 12.13 13.30
CA ASP A 146 18.20 11.18 13.39
C ASP A 146 17.88 9.94 14.25
N GLU A 147 16.99 10.07 15.21
CA GLU A 147 16.55 8.96 16.08
C GLU A 147 15.71 7.93 15.29
N LEU A 148 15.16 8.32 14.14
CA LEU A 148 14.34 7.49 13.24
C LEU A 148 15.17 6.62 12.28
N ALA A 149 16.51 6.72 12.33
CA ALA A 149 17.38 5.96 11.44
C ALA A 149 17.38 4.45 11.73
N GLY A 150 17.14 4.04 12.98
CA GLY A 150 17.21 2.65 13.40
C GLY A 150 16.01 1.82 12.95
N CYS A 151 16.25 0.61 12.48
CA CYS A 151 15.21 -0.37 12.14
C CYS A 151 15.33 -1.64 13.01
N GLN A 152 14.25 -2.38 13.09
CA GLN A 152 14.12 -3.60 13.88
C GLN A 152 13.65 -4.76 13.00
N GLY A 153 13.96 -5.99 13.40
CA GLY A 153 13.40 -7.19 12.79
C GLY A 153 12.13 -7.62 13.52
N ARG A 154 11.04 -7.89 12.79
CA ARG A 154 9.74 -8.28 13.36
C ARG A 154 9.28 -9.67 12.88
N PRO A 155 8.68 -10.51 13.75
CA PRO A 155 8.05 -11.77 13.34
C PRO A 155 6.73 -11.53 12.57
N ALA A 156 6.27 -12.54 11.80
CA ALA A 156 5.08 -12.42 10.96
C ALA A 156 3.76 -12.29 11.74
N ASP A 157 3.69 -12.90 12.95
CA ASP A 157 2.44 -13.11 13.68
C ASP A 157 2.11 -12.01 14.70
N GLN A 158 2.96 -10.97 14.82
CA GLN A 158 2.66 -9.85 15.70
C GLN A 158 1.80 -8.83 14.95
N THR A 159 0.48 -9.04 14.95
CA THR A 159 -0.47 -7.93 14.79
C THR A 159 -0.45 -7.09 16.07
N GLN A 160 -0.35 -5.77 15.94
CA GLN A 160 -0.40 -4.85 17.08
C GLN A 160 -1.80 -4.89 17.68
N ASN A 161 -1.96 -5.55 18.82
CA ASN A 161 -3.14 -5.35 19.67
C ASN A 161 -2.80 -4.18 20.61
N GLY A 162 -3.41 -3.02 20.37
CA GLY A 162 -3.18 -1.81 21.15
C GLY A 162 -3.53 -2.01 22.63
N GLY A 163 -2.52 -1.98 23.51
CA GLY A 163 -2.73 -1.91 24.95
C GLY A 163 -1.57 -2.38 25.84
N GLY A 164 -0.71 -1.45 26.25
CA GLY A 164 -0.12 -1.46 27.59
C GLY A 164 1.33 -1.95 27.78
N GLN A 165 2.23 -0.99 27.94
CA GLN A 165 3.32 -0.90 28.95
C GLN A 165 4.37 -2.02 29.11
N ASN A 166 5.58 -1.64 28.68
CA ASN A 166 6.83 -1.50 29.46
C ASN A 166 7.57 -2.76 29.97
N GLY A 167 8.88 -2.80 29.70
CA GLY A 167 9.84 -3.60 30.46
C GLY A 167 11.10 -3.98 29.69
N GLY A 168 12.02 -3.02 29.50
CA GLY A 168 13.38 -3.35 29.08
C GLY A 168 14.16 -4.08 30.18
N ASP A 169 15.16 -4.86 29.78
CA ASP A 169 16.49 -4.85 30.41
C ASP A 169 17.47 -5.65 29.56
N GLY A 170 18.57 -4.98 29.20
CA GLY A 170 19.74 -5.61 28.62
C GLY A 170 20.62 -6.22 29.70
N GLN A 171 21.28 -7.33 29.39
CA GLN A 171 22.50 -7.69 30.10
C GLN A 171 23.46 -8.53 29.24
N SER A 172 24.65 -7.97 29.04
CA SER A 172 25.86 -8.62 28.55
C SER A 172 26.31 -9.80 29.42
N GLY A 173 26.96 -10.78 28.78
CA GLY A 173 28.11 -11.49 29.36
C GLY A 173 28.19 -12.98 29.04
N GLY A 174 29.31 -13.42 28.47
CA GLY A 174 29.79 -14.81 28.61
C GLY A 174 30.53 -15.39 27.41
N ASP A 175 31.86 -15.31 27.43
CA ASP A 175 32.79 -16.01 26.54
C ASP A 175 32.60 -17.53 26.49
N GLY A 176 32.86 -18.12 25.32
CA GLY A 176 32.98 -19.56 25.13
C GLY A 176 33.57 -19.93 23.77
N GLN A 177 34.89 -20.02 23.70
CA GLN A 177 35.63 -20.71 22.64
C GLN A 177 35.34 -22.21 22.66
N ASP A 178 35.08 -22.83 21.50
CA ASP A 178 35.90 -23.93 21.00
C ASP A 178 35.61 -24.31 19.54
N GLY A 179 36.66 -24.75 18.84
CA GLY A 179 36.69 -25.02 17.40
C GLY A 179 36.26 -26.44 16.99
N GLY A 180 36.05 -26.63 15.68
CA GLY A 180 35.70 -27.94 15.13
C GLY A 180 35.36 -27.92 13.64
N ASN A 181 36.39 -28.01 12.81
CA ASN A 181 36.39 -28.18 11.36
C ASN A 181 35.60 -29.44 10.89
N GLN A 182 34.81 -29.35 9.81
CA GLN A 182 34.72 -30.40 8.79
C GLN A 182 33.98 -29.97 7.51
N ASN A 183 34.70 -30.09 6.39
CA ASN A 183 34.21 -30.02 5.02
C ASN A 183 33.11 -31.06 4.75
N GLY A 184 32.08 -30.65 4.00
CA GLY A 184 31.13 -31.54 3.35
C GLY A 184 30.66 -30.93 2.04
N ASP A 185 31.28 -31.36 0.94
CA ASP A 185 30.79 -31.15 -0.42
C ASP A 185 29.40 -31.78 -0.56
N GLY A 186 28.41 -30.94 -0.84
CA GLY A 186 27.04 -31.34 -1.14
C GLY A 186 26.43 -30.39 -2.16
N GLN A 187 26.69 -30.65 -3.44
CA GLN A 187 25.91 -30.12 -4.55
C GLN A 187 24.48 -30.69 -4.45
N ASN A 188 23.47 -29.83 -4.24
CA ASN A 188 22.05 -30.09 -4.52
C ASN A 188 21.36 -28.71 -4.63
N GLN A 189 21.08 -28.27 -5.86
CA GLN A 189 19.75 -28.26 -6.48
C GLN A 189 18.83 -27.14 -5.93
N ASP A 190 18.84 -26.05 -6.69
CA ASP A 190 17.74 -25.09 -6.93
C ASP A 190 16.98 -24.56 -5.70
N ASP A 191 17.64 -23.68 -4.96
CA ASP A 191 16.99 -22.75 -4.02
C ASP A 191 16.70 -21.45 -4.78
N ASN A 192 15.62 -21.43 -5.57
CA ASN A 192 15.13 -20.21 -6.18
C ASN A 192 14.49 -19.36 -5.06
N GLY A 193 15.13 -18.24 -4.73
CA GLY A 193 14.89 -17.38 -3.57
C GLY A 193 13.50 -16.72 -3.45
N ASN A 194 12.41 -17.47 -3.45
CA ASN A 194 11.10 -16.98 -3.06
C ASN A 194 10.95 -17.05 -1.53
N GLY A 195 11.50 -16.04 -0.86
CA GLY A 195 11.03 -15.70 0.48
C GLY A 195 9.54 -15.38 0.39
N VAL A 196 8.73 -16.15 1.10
CA VAL A 196 7.27 -16.10 1.13
C VAL A 196 6.78 -14.65 1.27
N ALA A 197 6.36 -14.03 0.17
CA ALA A 197 5.50 -12.86 0.22
C ALA A 197 4.11 -13.41 0.58
N GLY A 198 3.45 -12.86 1.59
CA GLY A 198 2.10 -13.29 1.96
C GLY A 198 1.09 -13.11 0.81
N PRO A 199 -0.20 -13.34 1.05
CA PRO A 199 -0.82 -13.62 2.35
C PRO A 199 -0.74 -15.11 2.74
N VAL A 200 -0.77 -15.38 4.05
CA VAL A 200 -0.86 -16.74 4.62
C VAL A 200 -2.30 -17.06 5.02
N ALA A 201 -2.61 -18.31 5.39
CA ALA A 201 -3.97 -18.70 5.77
C ALA A 201 -4.56 -17.84 6.90
N ASP A 202 -3.73 -17.41 7.87
CA ASP A 202 -4.16 -16.53 8.97
C ASP A 202 -4.50 -15.10 8.51
N ASP A 203 -4.17 -14.71 7.29
CA ASP A 203 -4.59 -13.43 6.72
C ASP A 203 -6.02 -13.49 6.14
N PHE A 204 -6.67 -14.65 6.19
CA PHE A 204 -8.03 -14.85 5.72
C PHE A 204 -9.00 -15.15 6.88
N ILE A 205 -10.27 -14.81 6.69
CA ILE A 205 -11.35 -15.12 7.62
C ILE A 205 -12.62 -15.47 6.85
N ASP A 206 -13.35 -16.50 7.27
CA ASP A 206 -14.70 -16.75 6.74
C ASP A 206 -15.61 -15.60 7.16
N ILE A 207 -16.30 -14.98 6.20
CA ILE A 207 -17.19 -13.85 6.50
C ILE A 207 -18.28 -14.24 7.52
N ASN A 208 -18.66 -15.51 7.61
CA ASN A 208 -19.65 -15.99 8.57
C ASN A 208 -19.12 -16.00 10.02
N ASP A 209 -17.81 -16.01 10.21
CA ASP A 209 -17.16 -15.93 11.53
C ASP A 209 -17.02 -14.49 12.03
N VAL A 210 -17.27 -13.51 11.14
CA VAL A 210 -17.26 -12.08 11.47
C VAL A 210 -18.58 -11.71 12.14
N GLN A 211 -18.50 -10.99 13.25
CA GLN A 211 -19.69 -10.54 13.97
C GLN A 211 -20.49 -9.51 13.12
N PRO A 212 -21.82 -9.66 13.01
CA PRO A 212 -22.66 -8.63 12.41
C PRO A 212 -22.52 -7.29 13.13
N ASN A 213 -22.59 -6.20 12.37
CA ASN A 213 -22.35 -4.83 12.83
C ASN A 213 -20.96 -4.66 13.47
N SER A 214 -19.96 -5.43 13.03
CA SER A 214 -18.58 -5.32 13.50
C SER A 214 -17.96 -3.94 13.22
N ARG A 215 -18.51 -3.20 12.25
CA ARG A 215 -18.01 -1.86 11.91
C ARG A 215 -18.55 -0.83 12.90
N ASN A 216 -17.72 -0.52 13.90
CA ASN A 216 -17.85 0.71 14.68
C ASN A 216 -17.01 1.82 14.02
N SER A 217 -17.16 2.02 12.70
CA SER A 217 -16.33 3.02 12.00
C SER A 217 -16.79 4.40 12.41
N ARG A 218 -15.85 5.16 12.99
CA ARG A 218 -16.01 6.59 13.24
C ARG A 218 -16.14 7.39 11.94
N ASN A 219 -15.92 6.75 10.78
CA ASN A 219 -15.96 7.37 9.48
C ASN A 219 -17.02 6.72 8.57
N GLY A 220 -17.59 7.47 7.60
CA GLY A 220 -18.73 6.99 6.81
C GLY A 220 -20.07 7.10 7.54
N LEU A 221 -20.17 8.00 8.52
CA LEU A 221 -21.41 8.22 9.25
C LEU A 221 -22.45 8.82 8.32
N ALA A 222 -23.59 8.15 8.20
CA ALA A 222 -24.71 8.68 7.43
C ALA A 222 -25.14 10.05 7.97
N ALA A 223 -25.56 10.92 7.05
CA ALA A 223 -26.11 12.21 7.42
C ALA A 223 -27.32 12.04 8.36
N ASN A 224 -27.37 12.84 9.43
CA ASN A 224 -28.54 12.89 10.29
C ASN A 224 -29.56 13.85 9.68
N GLY A 225 -30.84 13.47 9.64
CA GLY A 225 -31.91 14.38 9.24
C GLY A 225 -31.93 15.69 10.05
N ASP A 226 -32.67 16.66 9.52
CA ASP A 226 -32.87 18.05 9.99
C ASP A 226 -31.62 18.94 10.15
N GLY A 227 -30.40 18.40 10.25
CA GLY A 227 -29.17 19.18 10.45
C GLY A 227 -27.95 18.79 9.62
N GLY A 228 -27.93 17.65 8.93
CA GLY A 228 -26.83 17.22 8.05
C GLY A 228 -27.16 17.37 6.56
N SER A 229 -26.13 17.39 5.72
CA SER A 229 -26.28 17.36 4.26
C SER A 229 -26.51 15.92 3.80
N THR A 230 -27.77 15.61 3.44
CA THR A 230 -28.19 14.22 3.16
C THR A 230 -27.99 13.78 1.72
N GLY A 231 -27.61 14.70 0.83
CA GLY A 231 -27.51 14.42 -0.59
C GLY A 231 -26.23 13.68 -0.94
N THR A 232 -26.19 13.18 -2.16
CA THR A 232 -25.09 12.42 -2.69
C THR A 232 -24.82 12.78 -4.15
N PHE A 233 -23.56 12.68 -4.58
CA PHE A 233 -23.16 12.86 -5.96
C PHE A 233 -22.31 11.67 -6.40
N THR A 234 -22.71 10.96 -7.44
CA THR A 234 -22.01 9.76 -7.92
C THR A 234 -21.31 10.05 -9.23
N THR A 235 -19.98 9.88 -9.30
CA THR A 235 -19.25 9.97 -10.58
C THR A 235 -19.05 8.58 -11.18
N GLU A 236 -19.08 8.48 -12.51
CA GLU A 236 -18.95 7.21 -13.22
C GLU A 236 -17.72 7.16 -14.10
N CYS A 237 -16.64 6.62 -13.56
CA CYS A 237 -15.34 6.56 -14.23
C CYS A 237 -14.95 5.16 -14.72
N GLY A 238 -15.85 4.20 -14.57
CA GLY A 238 -15.68 2.83 -15.04
C GLY A 238 -14.82 1.98 -14.10
N VAL A 239 -14.26 0.90 -14.64
CA VAL A 239 -13.49 -0.11 -13.89
C VAL A 239 -12.10 -0.32 -14.51
N ASN A 240 -11.53 0.75 -15.03
CA ASN A 240 -10.24 0.77 -15.73
C ASN A 240 -10.17 -0.19 -16.93
N GLU A 241 -11.17 -0.18 -17.82
CA GLU A 241 -11.18 -1.05 -19.02
C GLU A 241 -9.96 -0.81 -19.94
N ASN A 242 -9.40 0.38 -19.90
CA ASN A 242 -8.23 0.87 -20.64
C ASN A 242 -6.88 0.34 -20.13
N ASN A 243 -6.80 -0.31 -18.96
CA ASN A 243 -5.57 -0.84 -18.35
C ASN A 243 -4.53 0.24 -18.01
N LEU A 244 -4.95 1.36 -17.43
CA LEU A 244 -4.02 2.32 -16.87
C LEU A 244 -3.50 1.79 -15.52
N PHE A 245 -2.29 1.27 -15.56
CA PHE A 245 -1.57 0.69 -14.42
C PHE A 245 -0.14 1.24 -14.39
N ASN A 246 0.36 1.58 -13.21
CA ASN A 246 1.78 1.85 -12.96
C ASN A 246 2.07 1.68 -11.47
N SER A 247 3.35 1.76 -11.10
CA SER A 247 3.81 1.73 -9.72
C SER A 247 4.33 3.07 -9.22
N ASP A 248 3.91 4.15 -9.86
CA ASP A 248 4.27 5.50 -9.48
C ASP A 248 3.38 5.98 -8.33
N ASN A 249 3.83 7.01 -7.62
CA ASN A 249 3.03 7.69 -6.60
C ASN A 249 3.10 9.22 -6.78
N LEU A 250 2.10 9.76 -7.47
CA LEU A 250 1.99 11.18 -7.81
C LEU A 250 1.56 12.09 -6.64
N ILE A 251 1.23 11.53 -5.47
CA ILE A 251 1.01 12.29 -4.24
C ILE A 251 2.24 12.19 -3.32
N ALA A 252 2.64 10.98 -2.93
CA ALA A 252 3.65 10.76 -1.89
C ALA A 252 5.10 10.70 -2.39
N ALA A 253 5.33 10.51 -3.70
CA ALA A 253 6.66 10.49 -4.30
C ALA A 253 6.67 11.12 -5.70
N PRO A 254 6.18 12.37 -5.86
CA PRO A 254 6.13 13.01 -7.16
C PRO A 254 7.55 13.14 -7.76
N GLY A 255 7.66 12.82 -9.05
CA GLY A 255 8.90 12.81 -9.81
C GLY A 255 9.75 11.55 -9.65
N VAL A 256 9.26 10.53 -8.94
CA VAL A 256 9.96 9.26 -8.70
C VAL A 256 9.22 8.10 -9.35
N ASP A 257 9.84 7.52 -10.39
CA ASP A 257 9.41 6.26 -10.99
C ASP A 257 9.37 5.15 -9.93
N ASN A 258 8.36 4.30 -9.96
CA ASN A 258 8.17 3.21 -8.99
C ASN A 258 8.09 3.70 -7.52
N GLY A 259 7.72 4.95 -7.28
CA GLY A 259 7.65 5.52 -5.93
C GLY A 259 6.68 4.80 -4.98
N ALA A 260 5.73 4.03 -5.52
CA ALA A 260 4.82 3.22 -4.71
C ALA A 260 5.37 1.84 -4.35
N HIS A 261 6.34 1.29 -5.11
CA HIS A 261 6.80 -0.11 -5.00
C HIS A 261 5.70 -1.18 -5.17
N HIS A 262 4.53 -0.78 -5.66
CA HIS A 262 3.40 -1.66 -5.93
C HIS A 262 2.51 -1.03 -7.00
N THR A 263 1.72 -1.83 -7.72
CA THR A 263 0.95 -1.31 -8.85
C THR A 263 -0.41 -0.75 -8.41
N HIS A 264 -0.76 0.42 -8.95
CA HIS A 264 -2.06 1.06 -8.79
C HIS A 264 -2.95 0.86 -10.02
N ASP A 265 -4.25 0.78 -9.75
CA ASP A 265 -5.36 0.76 -10.71
C ASP A 265 -5.99 2.16 -10.72
N TYR A 266 -6.08 2.79 -11.90
CA TYR A 266 -6.55 4.17 -12.05
C TYR A 266 -7.86 4.27 -12.85
N VAL A 267 -8.77 5.10 -12.38
CA VAL A 267 -9.91 5.61 -13.15
C VAL A 267 -10.01 7.13 -13.05
N GLY A 268 -10.74 7.73 -13.99
CA GLY A 268 -10.85 9.18 -14.13
C GLY A 268 -9.74 9.72 -14.99
N ASN A 269 -8.85 10.54 -14.43
CA ASN A 269 -7.71 11.13 -15.13
C ASN A 269 -6.92 10.08 -15.94
N GLN A 270 -6.40 10.46 -17.10
CA GLN A 270 -5.64 9.56 -17.99
C GLN A 270 -4.14 9.88 -18.05
N ASP A 271 -3.68 10.84 -17.25
CA ASP A 271 -2.30 11.30 -17.14
C ASP A 271 -1.85 11.17 -15.68
N ASN A 272 -1.58 9.94 -15.26
CA ASN A 272 -1.30 9.57 -13.87
C ASN A 272 0.07 8.91 -13.72
N ASP A 273 1.16 9.56 -14.15
CA ASP A 273 2.51 9.05 -13.92
C ASP A 273 3.28 9.90 -12.91
N ALA A 274 4.46 9.44 -12.49
CA ALA A 274 5.29 10.14 -11.52
C ALA A 274 5.61 11.59 -11.91
N PHE A 275 5.57 11.95 -13.19
CA PHE A 275 5.97 13.26 -13.69
C PHE A 275 4.79 14.16 -14.08
N SER A 276 3.55 13.66 -13.97
CA SER A 276 2.34 14.44 -14.26
C SER A 276 2.25 15.66 -13.33
N SER A 277 2.26 16.85 -13.91
CA SER A 277 2.05 18.11 -13.18
C SER A 277 0.56 18.42 -13.00
N ASP A 278 0.24 19.40 -12.14
CA ASP A 278 -1.13 19.95 -12.05
C ASP A 278 -1.67 20.41 -13.42
N GLN A 279 -0.80 20.93 -14.28
CA GLN A 279 -1.18 21.36 -15.62
C GLN A 279 -1.51 20.18 -16.53
N ASP A 280 -0.75 19.09 -16.42
CA ASP A 280 -0.97 17.86 -17.18
C ASP A 280 -2.28 17.20 -16.73
N LEU A 281 -2.47 17.03 -15.42
CA LEU A 281 -3.71 16.53 -14.83
C LEU A 281 -4.94 17.33 -15.28
N ALA A 282 -4.86 18.66 -15.28
CA ALA A 282 -5.97 19.51 -15.71
C ALA A 282 -6.24 19.47 -17.23
N ALA A 283 -5.25 19.12 -18.04
CA ALA A 283 -5.35 19.02 -19.49
C ALA A 283 -5.69 17.60 -19.98
N ALA A 284 -5.63 16.60 -19.10
CA ALA A 284 -5.78 15.20 -19.43
C ALA A 284 -7.17 14.83 -19.96
N ASP A 285 -7.22 13.72 -20.70
CA ASP A 285 -8.47 13.01 -20.95
C ASP A 285 -9.01 12.37 -19.66
N THR A 286 -10.27 11.93 -19.65
CA THR A 286 -10.87 11.23 -18.49
C THR A 286 -11.70 10.04 -18.92
N SER A 287 -11.68 8.96 -18.14
CA SER A 287 -12.59 7.82 -18.28
C SER A 287 -13.96 8.08 -17.66
N CYS A 288 -14.13 9.19 -16.92
CA CYS A 288 -15.42 9.60 -16.35
C CYS A 288 -16.45 9.94 -17.43
N GLN A 289 -17.71 9.54 -17.25
CA GLN A 289 -18.80 9.93 -18.15
C GLN A 289 -18.96 11.45 -18.18
N ASN A 290 -18.89 12.10 -17.02
CA ASN A 290 -18.78 13.55 -16.95
C ASN A 290 -17.34 13.97 -17.33
N GLN A 291 -17.18 14.53 -18.52
CA GLN A 291 -15.88 14.92 -19.05
C GLN A 291 -15.26 16.14 -18.34
N GLY A 292 -16.03 16.85 -17.50
CA GLY A 292 -15.50 17.88 -16.60
C GLY A 292 -14.78 17.30 -15.37
N ASP A 293 -15.08 16.04 -15.02
CA ASP A 293 -14.39 15.34 -13.94
C ASP A 293 -13.07 14.75 -14.46
N LYS A 294 -12.00 15.51 -14.26
CA LYS A 294 -10.63 15.09 -14.55
C LYS A 294 -9.94 14.49 -13.32
N SER A 295 -10.67 14.22 -12.24
CA SER A 295 -10.07 13.76 -10.99
C SER A 295 -9.41 12.41 -11.17
N THR A 296 -8.36 12.15 -10.39
CA THR A 296 -7.73 10.83 -10.33
C THR A 296 -8.27 10.07 -9.13
N TYR A 297 -8.72 8.84 -9.36
CA TYR A 297 -9.17 7.91 -8.33
C TYR A 297 -8.37 6.63 -8.50
N TYR A 298 -7.62 6.25 -7.49
CA TYR A 298 -6.77 5.07 -7.60
C TYR A 298 -6.59 4.32 -6.30
N TRP A 299 -6.26 3.03 -6.46
CA TRP A 299 -6.10 2.05 -5.38
C TRP A 299 -5.05 1.02 -5.80
N PRO A 300 -4.37 0.35 -4.86
CA PRO A 300 -3.48 -0.75 -5.21
C PRO A 300 -4.29 -1.88 -5.84
N VAL A 301 -3.73 -2.48 -6.89
CA VAL A 301 -4.37 -3.59 -7.59
C VAL A 301 -4.60 -4.76 -6.63
N LEU A 302 -5.63 -5.55 -6.93
CA LEU A 302 -5.83 -6.84 -6.28
C LEU A 302 -5.33 -7.91 -7.24
N ARG A 303 -4.47 -8.82 -6.78
CA ARG A 303 -3.97 -9.93 -7.60
C ARG A 303 -4.55 -11.25 -7.16
N LEU A 304 -4.84 -12.12 -8.13
CA LEU A 304 -5.02 -13.54 -7.89
C LEU A 304 -3.67 -14.24 -8.09
N GLN A 305 -3.14 -14.85 -7.03
CA GLN A 305 -1.87 -15.55 -7.04
C GLN A 305 -2.05 -17.01 -7.53
N ASP A 306 -2.51 -17.19 -8.76
CA ASP A 306 -2.77 -18.49 -9.40
C ASP A 306 -1.57 -19.03 -10.21
N GLY A 307 -0.41 -18.39 -10.09
CA GLY A 307 0.80 -18.70 -10.85
C GLY A 307 0.86 -18.08 -12.25
N THR A 308 -0.14 -17.28 -12.64
CA THR A 308 -0.08 -16.48 -13.88
C THR A 308 1.04 -15.45 -13.80
N GLN A 309 1.76 -15.27 -14.91
CA GLN A 309 2.67 -14.15 -15.10
C GLN A 309 1.90 -13.02 -15.78
N GLU A 310 1.73 -11.91 -15.07
CA GLU A 310 1.14 -10.68 -15.59
C GLU A 310 2.17 -9.87 -16.39
N PHE A 311 1.72 -8.80 -17.07
CA PHE A 311 2.58 -7.97 -17.91
C PHE A 311 3.82 -7.41 -17.20
N ASP A 312 3.74 -7.22 -15.88
CA ASP A 312 4.75 -6.62 -15.00
C ASP A 312 5.50 -7.66 -14.14
N ALA A 313 5.40 -8.96 -14.46
CA ALA A 313 6.00 -10.02 -13.65
C ALA A 313 7.53 -9.94 -13.51
N GLY A 314 8.22 -9.17 -14.36
CA GLY A 314 9.66 -8.92 -14.28
C GLY A 314 10.04 -7.48 -13.91
N ASP A 315 9.06 -6.61 -13.68
CA ASP A 315 9.26 -5.17 -13.51
C ASP A 315 9.20 -4.77 -12.02
N GLN A 316 9.80 -3.63 -11.70
CA GLN A 316 9.63 -3.00 -10.38
C GLN A 316 8.15 -2.61 -10.20
N GLY A 317 7.66 -2.66 -8.97
CA GLY A 317 6.25 -2.47 -8.64
C GLY A 317 5.37 -3.69 -8.94
N GLY A 318 5.86 -4.60 -9.80
CA GLY A 318 5.27 -5.90 -10.10
C GLY A 318 6.09 -7.05 -9.48
N GLY A 319 6.34 -8.08 -10.30
CA GLY A 319 6.89 -9.34 -9.81
C GLY A 319 8.33 -9.26 -9.28
N ALA A 320 9.12 -8.25 -9.67
CA ALA A 320 10.46 -8.04 -9.11
C ALA A 320 10.42 -7.65 -7.62
N GLU A 321 9.30 -7.10 -7.16
CA GLU A 321 9.03 -6.71 -5.77
C GLU A 321 8.02 -7.65 -5.10
N GLY A 322 7.76 -8.82 -5.69
CA GLY A 322 6.91 -9.85 -5.09
C GLY A 322 5.41 -9.67 -5.33
N ASN A 323 5.00 -8.60 -6.02
CA ASN A 323 3.63 -8.41 -6.50
C ASN A 323 3.38 -9.35 -7.70
N ILE A 324 2.90 -10.55 -7.42
CA ILE A 324 2.78 -11.63 -8.40
C ILE A 324 1.32 -12.06 -8.65
N GLY A 325 1.10 -12.73 -9.76
CA GLY A 325 -0.22 -13.21 -10.15
C GLY A 325 -0.94 -12.22 -11.04
N LYS A 326 -2.16 -12.59 -11.42
CA LYS A 326 -2.98 -11.85 -12.37
C LYS A 326 -3.65 -10.66 -11.70
N ILE A 327 -3.58 -9.48 -12.31
CA ILE A 327 -4.34 -8.31 -11.84
C ILE A 327 -5.84 -8.55 -12.05
N LEU A 328 -6.60 -8.33 -10.99
CA LEU A 328 -8.06 -8.37 -10.96
C LEU A 328 -8.58 -6.95 -11.09
N LYS A 329 -9.39 -6.71 -12.12
CA LYS A 329 -10.18 -5.49 -12.21
C LYS A 329 -11.48 -5.65 -11.44
N PRO A 330 -12.00 -4.58 -10.83
CA PRO A 330 -13.32 -4.63 -10.23
C PRO A 330 -14.39 -4.93 -11.28
N ALA A 331 -15.37 -5.74 -10.93
CA ALA A 331 -16.59 -5.91 -11.71
C ALA A 331 -17.50 -4.68 -11.60
N GLN A 332 -17.41 -3.96 -10.48
CA GLN A 332 -18.10 -2.69 -10.24
C GLN A 332 -17.21 -1.76 -9.40
N ALA A 333 -17.16 -0.48 -9.79
CA ALA A 333 -16.62 0.60 -8.97
C ALA A 333 -17.72 1.65 -8.77
N GLU A 334 -18.07 1.93 -7.53
CA GLU A 334 -18.97 3.01 -7.12
C GLU A 334 -18.13 4.11 -6.47
N ILE A 335 -18.10 5.28 -7.10
CA ILE A 335 -17.35 6.46 -6.64
C ILE A 335 -18.37 7.52 -6.28
N LYS A 336 -18.49 7.78 -4.98
CA LYS A 336 -19.60 8.56 -4.44
C LYS A 336 -19.09 9.63 -3.48
N PHE A 337 -19.56 10.85 -3.67
CA PHE A 337 -19.41 11.94 -2.72
C PHE A 337 -20.67 12.02 -1.87
N VAL A 338 -20.52 11.98 -0.55
CA VAL A 338 -21.63 12.08 0.40
C VAL A 338 -21.46 13.29 1.30
N GLY A 339 -22.58 13.81 1.82
CA GLY A 339 -22.55 14.93 2.75
C GLY A 339 -22.10 14.59 4.16
N SER A 340 -22.15 15.60 5.02
CA SER A 340 -21.72 15.56 6.41
C SER A 340 -22.89 15.35 7.36
N ARG A 341 -22.59 14.70 8.48
CA ARG A 341 -23.56 14.38 9.54
C ARG A 341 -24.11 15.60 10.27
N GLN A 342 -23.29 16.63 10.43
CA GLN A 342 -23.55 17.76 11.34
C GLN A 342 -23.85 19.08 10.62
N GLY A 343 -23.77 19.11 9.27
CA GLY A 343 -24.03 20.34 8.52
C GLY A 343 -23.76 20.23 7.03
N ASP A 344 -23.80 21.39 6.38
CA ASP A 344 -23.41 21.56 4.99
C ASP A 344 -21.92 21.29 4.80
N VAL A 345 -21.57 20.76 3.64
CA VAL A 345 -20.19 20.62 3.18
C VAL A 345 -19.80 21.82 2.30
N VAL A 346 -18.51 22.13 2.24
CA VAL A 346 -17.94 23.15 1.35
C VAL A 346 -17.18 22.50 0.19
N ALA A 347 -16.94 23.26 -0.88
CA ALA A 347 -16.21 22.77 -2.05
C ALA A 347 -14.78 22.34 -1.70
N MET A 348 -14.38 21.17 -2.19
CA MET A 348 -12.97 20.78 -2.19
C MET A 348 -12.22 21.67 -3.19
N PRO A 349 -11.07 22.27 -2.82
CA PRO A 349 -10.28 23.00 -3.79
C PRO A 349 -9.79 22.07 -4.90
N LYS A 350 -9.61 22.62 -6.11
CA LYS A 350 -8.93 21.91 -7.18
C LYS A 350 -7.50 21.59 -6.75
N PHE A 351 -7.05 20.39 -7.10
CA PHE A 351 -5.79 19.76 -6.73
C PHE A 351 -5.65 19.38 -5.25
N LEU A 352 -6.76 19.30 -4.49
CA LEU A 352 -6.75 18.64 -3.18
C LEU A 352 -6.30 17.18 -3.34
N ARG A 353 -5.23 16.80 -2.66
CA ARG A 353 -4.61 15.47 -2.69
C ARG A 353 -4.92 14.73 -1.40
N VAL A 354 -5.57 13.58 -1.46
CA VAL A 354 -5.95 12.84 -0.25
C VAL A 354 -5.50 11.40 -0.36
N ILE A 355 -4.72 10.96 0.63
CA ILE A 355 -4.38 9.56 0.86
C ILE A 355 -5.20 9.05 2.04
N THR A 356 -5.90 7.94 1.85
CA THR A 356 -6.67 7.28 2.91
C THR A 356 -6.23 5.82 3.04
N GLY A 357 -6.07 5.34 4.28
CA GLY A 357 -5.30 4.12 4.54
C GLY A 357 -3.79 4.38 4.55
N ASP A 358 -3.01 3.32 4.73
CA ASP A 358 -1.55 3.38 4.74
C ASP A 358 -0.94 2.08 4.18
N ALA A 359 -0.21 2.22 3.07
CA ALA A 359 0.51 1.13 2.40
C ALA A 359 1.54 0.44 3.30
N LYS A 360 1.93 1.08 4.40
CA LYS A 360 2.92 0.58 5.37
C LYS A 360 2.31 0.21 6.73
N SER A 361 0.98 0.06 6.82
CA SER A 361 0.27 -0.16 8.09
C SER A 361 0.75 -1.40 8.88
N PHE A 362 1.31 -2.42 8.23
CA PHE A 362 1.78 -3.60 8.96
C PHE A 362 2.99 -3.27 9.85
N THR A 363 3.88 -2.39 9.39
CA THR A 363 5.01 -1.90 10.19
C THR A 363 4.67 -0.63 10.97
N ASN A 364 3.98 0.33 10.35
CA ASN A 364 3.65 1.63 10.95
C ASN A 364 2.61 1.53 12.07
N GLY A 365 1.80 0.48 12.09
CA GLY A 365 0.67 0.33 13.00
C GLY A 365 -0.65 0.82 12.40
N ASP A 366 -1.70 0.81 13.22
CA ASP A 366 -3.09 0.99 12.79
C ASP A 366 -3.56 2.46 12.72
N ALA A 367 -2.73 3.42 13.15
CA ALA A 367 -3.12 4.82 13.27
C ALA A 367 -3.68 5.43 11.97
N ASN A 368 -3.11 5.06 10.83
CA ASN A 368 -3.54 5.50 9.49
C ASN A 368 -4.28 4.39 8.71
N ALA A 369 -4.43 3.19 9.27
CA ALA A 369 -5.12 2.09 8.61
C ALA A 369 -6.62 2.43 8.47
N ASN A 370 -7.17 2.20 7.28
CA ASN A 370 -8.58 2.52 6.98
C ASN A 370 -9.22 1.46 6.07
N THR A 371 -8.79 0.22 6.21
CA THR A 371 -9.25 -0.86 5.34
C THR A 371 -10.62 -1.35 5.77
N SER A 372 -11.45 -1.75 4.79
CA SER A 372 -12.75 -2.35 5.06
C SER A 372 -13.08 -3.33 3.95
N TRP A 373 -13.12 -4.59 4.32
CA TRP A 373 -13.42 -5.71 3.43
C TRP A 373 -14.73 -6.37 3.84
N SER A 374 -15.48 -6.87 2.87
CA SER A 374 -16.73 -7.60 3.09
C SER A 374 -17.00 -8.54 1.92
N CYS A 375 -18.12 -9.25 1.99
CA CYS A 375 -18.72 -9.95 0.87
C CYS A 375 -20.06 -9.31 0.50
N SER A 376 -20.46 -9.39 -0.77
CA SER A 376 -21.80 -8.95 -1.20
C SER A 376 -22.89 -9.79 -0.53
N GLY A 377 -23.89 -9.13 0.05
CA GLY A 377 -24.94 -9.74 0.88
C GLY A 377 -24.56 -9.89 2.36
N PHE A 378 -23.36 -9.47 2.75
CA PHE A 378 -22.81 -9.54 4.11
C PHE A 378 -22.22 -8.21 4.55
N GLU A 379 -22.60 -7.08 3.93
CA GLU A 379 -22.03 -5.75 4.21
C GLU A 379 -22.23 -5.27 5.66
N ASP A 380 -23.11 -5.91 6.43
CA ASP A 380 -23.21 -5.72 7.88
C ASP A 380 -21.98 -6.25 8.64
N ARG A 381 -21.12 -7.05 7.99
CA ARG A 381 -19.88 -7.61 8.53
C ARG A 381 -18.69 -7.03 7.79
N GLN A 382 -17.88 -6.27 8.50
CA GLN A 382 -16.71 -5.60 7.93
C GLN A 382 -15.44 -6.11 8.61
N VAL A 383 -14.43 -6.36 7.80
CA VAL A 383 -13.14 -6.91 8.19
C VAL A 383 -12.06 -5.87 7.89
N THR A 384 -11.23 -5.53 8.86
CA THR A 384 -10.28 -4.40 8.77
C THR A 384 -8.81 -4.83 8.79
N ASP A 385 -8.54 -6.12 8.98
CA ASP A 385 -7.19 -6.66 9.15
C ASP A 385 -7.00 -8.05 8.52
N LYS A 386 -8.03 -8.55 7.80
CA LYS A 386 -8.04 -9.85 7.11
C LYS A 386 -8.79 -9.77 5.78
N TYR A 387 -8.47 -10.68 4.86
CA TYR A 387 -9.21 -10.91 3.62
C TYR A 387 -10.43 -11.82 3.87
N PRO A 388 -11.64 -11.45 3.40
CA PRO A 388 -12.84 -12.26 3.62
C PRO A 388 -12.94 -13.43 2.62
N LEU A 389 -13.05 -14.66 3.13
CA LEU A 389 -13.49 -15.80 2.33
C LEU A 389 -15.00 -15.68 2.10
N CYS A 390 -15.38 -15.33 0.87
CA CYS A 390 -16.78 -15.10 0.52
C CYS A 390 -17.50 -16.39 0.09
N PRO A 391 -18.79 -16.55 0.46
CA PRO A 391 -19.60 -17.66 -0.02
C PRO A 391 -19.69 -17.70 -1.54
N GLU A 392 -19.93 -18.88 -2.10
CA GLU A 392 -20.11 -19.06 -3.54
C GLU A 392 -21.23 -18.14 -4.06
N GLY A 393 -20.94 -17.40 -5.13
CA GLY A 393 -21.85 -16.43 -5.74
C GLY A 393 -21.85 -15.04 -5.11
N SER A 394 -21.12 -14.83 -4.00
CA SER A 394 -20.84 -13.50 -3.46
C SER A 394 -19.55 -12.92 -4.03
N GLN A 395 -19.52 -11.60 -4.22
CA GLN A 395 -18.34 -10.84 -4.61
C GLN A 395 -17.54 -10.43 -3.38
N VAL A 396 -16.21 -10.33 -3.52
CA VAL A 396 -15.35 -9.68 -2.52
C VAL A 396 -15.54 -8.17 -2.67
N LEU A 397 -15.74 -7.47 -1.55
CA LEU A 397 -15.97 -6.03 -1.51
C LEU A 397 -14.83 -5.33 -0.77
N ARG A 398 -14.33 -4.24 -1.35
CA ARG A 398 -13.50 -3.22 -0.69
C ARG A 398 -14.33 -1.96 -0.56
N THR A 399 -14.35 -1.34 0.61
CA THR A 399 -15.06 -0.07 0.82
C THR A 399 -14.22 0.88 1.64
N ILE A 400 -13.76 1.95 1.02
CA ILE A 400 -12.98 2.96 1.71
C ILE A 400 -13.75 4.26 1.80
N ASN A 401 -13.68 4.88 2.97
CA ASN A 401 -14.27 6.19 3.23
C ASN A 401 -13.12 7.15 3.49
N PHE A 402 -12.97 8.17 2.65
CA PHE A 402 -11.92 9.16 2.81
C PHE A 402 -12.20 10.06 4.02
N GLN A 403 -11.17 10.76 4.47
CA GLN A 403 -11.24 11.91 5.35
C GLN A 403 -12.21 12.94 4.74
N SER A 404 -12.97 13.65 5.58
CA SER A 404 -13.98 14.62 5.11
C SER A 404 -13.97 15.93 5.89
N CYS A 405 -12.92 16.15 6.69
CA CYS A 405 -12.63 17.42 7.33
C CYS A 405 -11.35 17.98 6.70
N TRP A 406 -11.44 19.13 6.06
CA TRP A 406 -10.32 19.83 5.42
C TRP A 406 -9.92 21.06 6.23
N ASP A 407 -8.63 21.37 6.33
CA ASP A 407 -8.11 22.50 7.13
C ASP A 407 -8.52 23.90 6.61
N GLY A 408 -9.15 23.95 5.44
CA GLY A 408 -9.66 25.16 4.84
C GLY A 408 -8.61 26.01 4.10
N GLN A 409 -7.38 25.52 3.98
CA GLN A 409 -6.28 26.26 3.38
C GLN A 409 -5.45 25.43 2.39
N ASN A 410 -5.03 24.22 2.75
CA ASN A 410 -3.98 23.51 2.05
C ASN A 410 -4.54 22.42 1.13
N ILE A 411 -4.14 22.42 -0.13
CA ILE A 411 -4.44 21.31 -1.07
C ILE A 411 -3.57 20.07 -0.81
N ASP A 412 -2.51 20.23 -0.04
CA ASP A 412 -1.57 19.19 0.36
C ASP A 412 -0.71 19.65 1.54
N SER A 413 -0.19 18.72 2.35
CA SER A 413 0.70 18.97 3.49
C SER A 413 2.05 18.26 3.31
N ALA A 414 3.05 18.61 4.13
CA ALA A 414 4.39 18.03 4.00
C ALA A 414 4.43 16.50 4.13
N ASN A 415 3.49 15.93 4.89
CA ASN A 415 3.31 14.48 5.07
C ASN A 415 2.11 13.93 4.26
N HIS A 416 1.52 14.74 3.39
CA HIS A 416 0.34 14.45 2.57
C HIS A 416 -0.93 14.03 3.33
N ARG A 417 -0.98 14.27 4.65
CA ARG A 417 -2.09 13.82 5.52
C ARG A 417 -2.66 14.91 6.41
N ASP A 418 -1.84 15.75 7.02
CA ASP A 418 -2.26 16.71 8.07
C ASP A 418 -3.32 17.73 7.64
N HIS A 419 -3.43 18.03 6.33
CA HIS A 419 -4.44 18.95 5.81
C HIS A 419 -5.85 18.34 5.75
N MET A 420 -5.98 17.03 5.97
CA MET A 420 -7.23 16.28 6.00
C MET A 420 -7.39 15.49 7.31
N ALA A 421 -8.61 15.41 7.82
CA ALA A 421 -8.92 14.66 9.03
C ALA A 421 -10.22 13.86 8.88
N PHE A 422 -10.30 12.76 9.62
CA PHE A 422 -11.57 12.06 9.84
C PHE A 422 -12.47 12.88 10.77
N VAL A 423 -13.78 12.68 10.64
CA VAL A 423 -14.76 13.27 11.56
C VAL A 423 -14.59 12.74 12.99
N GLN A 424 -15.01 13.54 13.96
CA GLN A 424 -15.16 13.12 15.35
C GLN A 424 -16.29 12.09 15.49
N GLU A 425 -16.42 11.45 16.65
CA GLU A 425 -17.43 10.41 16.90
C GLU A 425 -18.88 10.88 16.66
N ASP A 426 -19.15 12.17 16.89
CA ASP A 426 -20.44 12.78 16.62
C ASP A 426 -20.64 13.15 15.14
N GLY A 427 -19.62 13.01 14.29
CA GLY A 427 -19.62 13.39 12.88
C GLY A 427 -19.24 14.85 12.61
N SER A 428 -18.77 15.60 13.61
CA SER A 428 -18.28 16.97 13.43
C SER A 428 -16.80 17.01 13.02
N CYS A 429 -16.37 18.11 12.42
CA CYS A 429 -14.95 18.40 12.22
C CYS A 429 -14.35 19.07 13.46
N ALA A 430 -13.09 18.75 13.77
CA ALA A 430 -12.35 19.41 14.84
C ALA A 430 -12.15 20.90 14.53
N ASN A 431 -11.87 21.71 15.56
CA ASN A 431 -11.61 23.13 15.39
C ASN A 431 -10.47 23.37 14.38
N GLY A 432 -10.68 24.30 13.45
CA GLY A 432 -9.74 24.58 12.36
C GLY A 432 -10.00 23.77 11.09
N PHE A 433 -10.91 22.80 11.12
CA PHE A 433 -11.35 22.07 9.94
C PHE A 433 -12.80 22.39 9.57
N GLN A 434 -13.11 22.28 8.28
CA GLN A 434 -14.43 22.40 7.71
C GLN A 434 -14.82 21.13 6.96
N ALA A 435 -16.11 20.80 6.96
CA ALA A 435 -16.61 19.61 6.29
C ALA A 435 -16.56 19.78 4.77
N VAL A 436 -16.01 18.81 4.06
CA VAL A 436 -16.05 18.69 2.60
C VAL A 436 -16.83 17.43 2.22
N PRO A 437 -17.33 17.29 0.96
CA PRO A 437 -17.94 16.04 0.53
C PRO A 437 -17.01 14.86 0.81
N GLN A 438 -17.51 13.85 1.51
CA GLN A 438 -16.74 12.64 1.76
C GLN A 438 -16.75 11.78 0.51
N LEU A 439 -15.57 11.53 -0.05
CA LEU A 439 -15.39 10.50 -1.06
C LEU A 439 -15.52 9.10 -0.43
N GLN A 440 -16.34 8.27 -1.04
CA GLN A 440 -16.51 6.86 -0.75
C GLN A 440 -16.26 6.07 -2.03
N ILE A 441 -15.35 5.09 -1.96
CA ILE A 441 -15.09 4.18 -3.08
C ILE A 441 -15.45 2.77 -2.63
N ARG A 442 -16.39 2.15 -3.34
CA ARG A 442 -16.76 0.75 -3.18
C ARG A 442 -16.41 -0.03 -4.43
N LEU A 443 -15.55 -1.03 -4.28
CA LEU A 443 -15.10 -1.91 -5.35
C LEU A 443 -15.62 -3.32 -5.10
N ALA A 444 -16.22 -3.93 -6.11
CA ALA A 444 -16.68 -5.31 -6.06
C ALA A 444 -15.89 -6.17 -7.06
N TYR A 445 -15.39 -7.32 -6.61
CA TYR A 445 -14.57 -8.22 -7.42
C TYR A 445 -15.19 -9.61 -7.50
N ASP A 446 -15.20 -10.14 -8.72
CA ASP A 446 -15.49 -11.55 -8.99
C ASP A 446 -14.22 -12.37 -8.80
N ILE A 447 -14.03 -12.91 -7.60
CA ILE A 447 -12.83 -13.68 -7.24
C ILE A 447 -13.23 -15.14 -7.00
N PRO A 448 -12.53 -16.12 -7.59
CA PRO A 448 -12.65 -17.51 -7.17
C PRO A 448 -12.33 -17.61 -5.67
N ALA A 449 -13.24 -18.16 -4.87
CA ALA A 449 -13.04 -18.27 -3.43
C ALA A 449 -11.76 -19.09 -3.13
N PRO A 450 -10.78 -18.53 -2.40
CA PRO A 450 -9.61 -19.29 -1.98
C PRO A 450 -10.02 -20.46 -1.09
N THR A 451 -9.26 -21.56 -1.18
CA THR A 451 -9.46 -22.71 -0.28
C THR A 451 -8.28 -22.82 0.67
N VAL A 452 -8.53 -23.22 1.91
CA VAL A 452 -7.48 -23.46 2.90
C VAL A 452 -7.32 -24.97 3.07
N GLU A 453 -6.18 -25.49 2.63
CA GLU A 453 -5.83 -26.91 2.74
C GLU A 453 -4.57 -27.06 3.59
N ASN A 454 -4.63 -27.84 4.67
CA ASN A 454 -3.50 -28.09 5.58
C ASN A 454 -2.83 -26.80 6.12
N GLY A 455 -3.62 -25.75 6.37
CA GLY A 455 -3.12 -24.45 6.84
C GLY A 455 -2.46 -23.59 5.75
N GLN A 456 -2.56 -23.97 4.48
CA GLN A 456 -2.11 -23.17 3.33
C GLN A 456 -3.31 -22.73 2.51
N VAL A 457 -3.33 -21.44 2.16
CA VAL A 457 -4.31 -20.90 1.21
C VAL A 457 -3.88 -21.23 -0.22
N GLN A 458 -4.80 -21.78 -1.01
CA GLN A 458 -4.60 -22.08 -2.43
C GLN A 458 -5.18 -20.95 -3.27
N ASN A 459 -4.40 -20.46 -4.23
CA ASN A 459 -4.73 -19.31 -5.09
C ASN A 459 -5.26 -18.12 -4.28
N PRO A 460 -4.49 -17.62 -3.28
CA PRO A 460 -4.93 -16.46 -2.53
C PRO A 460 -5.11 -15.27 -3.46
N TYR A 461 -5.97 -14.34 -3.06
CA TYR A 461 -5.92 -13.00 -3.59
C TYR A 461 -5.26 -12.07 -2.58
N ALA A 462 -4.59 -11.05 -3.08
CA ALA A 462 -3.74 -10.18 -2.28
C ALA A 462 -3.75 -8.77 -2.85
N VAL A 463 -3.68 -7.78 -1.96
CA VAL A 463 -3.44 -6.41 -2.38
C VAL A 463 -1.96 -6.26 -2.70
N ASP A 464 -1.65 -5.55 -3.77
CA ASP A 464 -0.28 -5.14 -4.08
C ASP A 464 0.24 -4.23 -2.95
N SER A 465 1.48 -4.43 -2.52
CA SER A 465 2.08 -3.71 -1.40
C SER A 465 3.60 -3.69 -1.50
N PHE A 466 4.25 -2.85 -0.68
CA PHE A 466 5.68 -2.95 -0.43
C PHE A 466 6.07 -4.39 0.03
N PRO A 467 7.23 -4.91 -0.38
CA PRO A 467 7.64 -6.28 -0.08
C PRO A 467 7.66 -6.63 1.42
N GLU A 468 8.15 -5.70 2.25
CA GLU A 468 8.24 -5.84 3.70
C GLU A 468 6.87 -5.82 4.41
N GLN A 469 5.81 -5.45 3.69
CA GLN A 469 4.44 -5.41 4.22
C GLN A 469 3.71 -6.74 4.02
N LEU A 470 4.34 -7.71 3.35
CA LEU A 470 3.89 -9.10 3.24
C LEU A 470 2.48 -9.26 2.65
N HIS A 471 2.02 -8.31 1.83
CA HIS A 471 0.65 -8.25 1.31
C HIS A 471 -0.42 -8.39 2.40
N LYS A 472 -0.19 -7.79 3.57
CA LYS A 472 -1.19 -7.81 4.63
C LYS A 472 -2.39 -6.97 4.21
N PRO A 473 -3.64 -7.44 4.40
CA PRO A 473 -4.84 -6.73 3.98
C PRO A 473 -4.99 -5.33 4.61
N ILE A 474 -4.36 -5.10 5.77
CA ILE A 474 -4.33 -3.79 6.44
C ILE A 474 -3.55 -2.72 5.66
N THR A 475 -2.74 -3.10 4.66
CA THR A 475 -1.98 -2.17 3.82
C THR A 475 -2.83 -1.58 2.69
N ASP A 476 -4.10 -1.97 2.60
CA ASP A 476 -5.02 -1.37 1.65
C ASP A 476 -5.15 0.15 1.90
N HIS A 477 -5.18 0.91 0.83
CA HIS A 477 -5.24 2.36 0.80
C HIS A 477 -5.85 2.82 -0.51
N ASN A 478 -6.33 4.05 -0.57
CA ASN A 478 -6.77 4.68 -1.80
C ASN A 478 -6.29 6.13 -1.80
N ASP A 479 -6.21 6.66 -3.00
CA ASP A 479 -5.67 7.98 -3.25
C ASP A 479 -6.59 8.72 -4.22
N PHE A 480 -6.63 10.03 -4.03
CA PHE A 480 -7.51 10.91 -4.75
C PHE A 480 -6.84 12.26 -5.00
N ILE A 481 -6.92 12.76 -6.23
CA ILE A 481 -6.67 14.17 -6.52
C ILE A 481 -7.92 14.75 -7.16
N ASN A 482 -8.50 15.74 -6.49
CA ASN A 482 -9.63 16.49 -7.04
C ASN A 482 -9.15 17.33 -8.23
N VAL A 483 -9.63 17.07 -9.44
CA VAL A 483 -9.32 17.90 -10.62
C VAL A 483 -10.59 18.45 -11.27
N MET A 484 -11.74 18.28 -10.61
CA MET A 484 -12.95 19.03 -10.94
C MET A 484 -12.63 20.53 -10.91
N ASP A 485 -13.15 21.26 -11.89
CA ASP A 485 -13.11 22.72 -11.81
C ASP A 485 -14.08 23.25 -10.75
N GLU A 486 -13.97 24.54 -10.47
CA GLU A 486 -14.76 25.20 -9.44
C GLU A 486 -16.27 25.11 -9.73
N ASP A 487 -16.67 25.17 -11.01
CA ASP A 487 -18.07 25.08 -11.42
C ASP A 487 -18.64 23.69 -11.12
N LEU A 488 -17.95 22.62 -11.51
CA LEU A 488 -18.38 21.25 -11.25
C LEU A 488 -18.36 20.93 -9.75
N MET A 489 -17.33 21.34 -9.02
CA MET A 489 -17.27 21.09 -7.58
C MET A 489 -18.38 21.84 -6.81
N ASN A 490 -18.76 23.04 -7.26
CA ASN A 490 -19.91 23.75 -6.71
C ASN A 490 -21.23 23.04 -7.01
N GLU A 491 -21.39 22.45 -8.20
CA GLU A 491 -22.57 21.62 -8.52
C GLU A 491 -22.67 20.39 -7.60
N VAL A 492 -21.55 19.71 -7.35
CA VAL A 492 -21.48 18.58 -6.42
C VAL A 492 -21.91 18.99 -5.01
N VAL A 493 -21.37 20.09 -4.48
CA VAL A 493 -21.71 20.60 -3.15
C VAL A 493 -23.16 21.03 -3.06
N ASP A 494 -23.67 21.74 -4.07
CA ASP A 494 -25.05 22.19 -4.12
C ASP A 494 -26.02 21.01 -4.12
N CYS A 495 -25.74 19.95 -4.89
CA CYS A 495 -26.53 18.74 -4.88
C CYS A 495 -26.58 18.11 -3.47
N ILE A 496 -25.41 17.94 -2.86
CA ILE A 496 -25.26 17.31 -1.55
C ILE A 496 -25.98 18.10 -0.46
N ASN A 497 -25.78 19.42 -0.40
CA ASN A 497 -26.37 20.29 0.61
C ASN A 497 -27.89 20.46 0.43
N ARG A 498 -28.42 20.31 -0.80
CA ARG A 498 -29.88 20.30 -1.04
C ARG A 498 -30.56 18.98 -0.68
N GLY A 499 -29.79 17.95 -0.32
CA GLY A 499 -30.34 16.63 -0.03
C GLY A 499 -30.74 15.84 -1.29
N GLU A 500 -30.17 16.18 -2.44
CA GLU A 500 -30.46 15.54 -3.73
C GLU A 500 -29.50 14.38 -4.00
N ASP A 501 -29.92 13.40 -4.83
CA ASP A 501 -29.06 12.32 -5.31
C ASP A 501 -28.74 12.58 -6.80
N CYS A 502 -27.54 13.10 -7.07
CA CYS A 502 -27.07 13.46 -8.41
C CYS A 502 -26.02 12.49 -8.94
N ARG A 503 -25.74 12.59 -10.24
CA ARG A 503 -24.79 11.76 -10.98
C ARG A 503 -24.18 12.53 -12.13
#